data_AF-A0A4U7EY98-F1
#
_entry.id   AF-A0A4U7EY98-F1
#
_cell.length_a   1.000
_cell.length_b   1.000
_cell.length_c   1.000
_cell.angle_alpha   90.00
_cell.angle_beta   90.00
_cell.angle_gamma   90.00
#
_symmetry.space_group_name_H-M   'P 1'
#
loop_
_entity.id
_entity.type
_entity.pdbx_description
1 polymer ?
#
loop_
_entity_poly.entity_id
_entity_poly.type
_entity_poly.pdbx_seq_one_letter_code
_entity_poly.pdbx_strand_id
1 'polypeptide(L)'
;TEGNGDLRSAVLAVYGREVAESMIDVEWTPAGRTDGDGGDHPGGSADSPPVSRVTGLVSHPETTRSTREYLSTYVNGRYVTANALRDATLDAYGGQLAPDRYPFAVLFVEVPPGDVDVNVHPRKLEVRFDEEPAVRSAVETAVESALLDHGLVRSTAPRGRSAPDETAVRPESPDHAAVGGAGTDHERAARASREED
;
A
#
# COMPACT_ATOMS: atom_id res chain seq x y z
N THR A 1 2.85 -28.36 3.68
CA THR A 1 3.23 -27.91 2.34
C THR A 1 3.72 -26.50 2.48
N GLU A 2 5.03 -26.28 2.40
CA GLU A 2 5.61 -24.93 2.45
C GLU A 2 5.20 -24.19 1.15
N GLY A 3 4.05 -23.51 1.20
CA GLY A 3 3.38 -22.89 0.05
C GLY A 3 4.13 -21.71 -0.57
N ASN A 4 5.33 -21.41 -0.09
CA ASN A 4 6.13 -20.29 -0.59
C ASN A 4 6.73 -20.58 -1.98
N GLY A 5 7.07 -21.85 -2.26
CA GLY A 5 7.53 -22.28 -3.59
C GLY A 5 6.47 -22.11 -4.68
N ASP A 6 5.19 -22.29 -4.34
CA ASP A 6 4.07 -22.10 -5.27
C ASP A 6 3.80 -20.62 -5.54
N LEU A 7 3.92 -19.76 -4.52
CA LEU A 7 3.62 -18.33 -4.64
C LEU A 7 4.63 -17.60 -5.54
N ARG A 8 5.93 -17.84 -5.36
CA ARG A 8 6.96 -17.26 -6.23
C ARG A 8 6.84 -17.77 -7.68
N SER A 9 6.43 -19.03 -7.86
CA SER A 9 6.12 -19.61 -9.17
C SER A 9 4.92 -18.94 -9.83
N ALA A 10 3.86 -18.63 -9.07
CA ALA A 10 2.70 -17.89 -9.56
C ALA A 10 3.08 -16.45 -9.96
N VAL A 11 3.88 -15.77 -9.14
CA VAL A 11 4.41 -14.43 -9.48
C VAL A 11 5.24 -14.47 -10.75
N LEU A 12 6.11 -15.47 -10.92
CA LEU A 12 6.90 -15.67 -12.14
C LEU A 12 6.01 -15.83 -13.38
N ALA A 13 4.94 -16.62 -13.28
CA ALA A 13 4.03 -16.89 -14.39
C ALA A 13 3.20 -15.66 -14.78
N VAL A 14 2.79 -14.81 -13.82
CA VAL A 14 1.89 -13.68 -14.05
C VAL A 14 2.66 -12.38 -14.34
N TYR A 15 3.71 -12.10 -13.58
CA TYR A 15 4.44 -10.83 -13.63
C TYR A 15 5.82 -10.93 -14.28
N GLY A 16 6.30 -12.15 -14.54
CA GLY A 16 7.57 -12.41 -15.20
C GLY A 16 8.75 -12.51 -14.24
N ARG A 17 9.91 -12.84 -14.82
CA ARG A 17 11.14 -13.18 -14.08
C ARG A 17 11.67 -12.02 -13.24
N GLU A 18 11.76 -10.83 -13.83
CA GLU A 18 12.31 -9.65 -13.18
C GLU A 18 11.57 -9.33 -11.87
N VAL A 19 10.23 -9.37 -11.90
CA VAL A 19 9.43 -9.15 -10.69
C VAL A 19 9.65 -10.26 -9.69
N ALA A 20 9.60 -11.53 -10.11
CA ALA A 20 9.78 -12.68 -9.23
C ALA A 20 11.13 -12.68 -8.51
N GLU A 21 12.21 -12.28 -9.20
CA GLU A 21 13.56 -12.17 -8.64
C GLU A 21 13.70 -11.01 -7.65
N SER A 22 12.86 -9.98 -7.78
CA SER A 22 12.80 -8.85 -6.83
C SER A 22 11.95 -9.12 -5.58
N MET A 23 11.24 -10.26 -5.52
CA MET A 23 10.31 -10.54 -4.42
C MET A 23 11.04 -11.08 -3.18
N ILE A 24 10.71 -10.46 -2.05
CA ILE A 24 11.20 -10.73 -0.71
C ILE A 24 10.11 -11.46 0.06
N ASP A 25 10.55 -12.47 0.82
CA ASP A 25 9.69 -13.28 1.66
C ASP A 25 9.30 -12.51 2.92
N VAL A 26 7.99 -12.43 3.17
CA VAL A 26 7.44 -11.89 4.41
C VAL A 26 7.00 -13.07 5.26
N GLU A 27 7.54 -13.16 6.47
CA GLU A 27 7.08 -14.09 7.48
C GLU A 27 7.11 -13.41 8.85
N TRP A 28 5.96 -13.37 9.51
CA TRP A 28 5.81 -12.73 10.81
C TRP A 28 4.77 -13.46 11.65
N THR A 29 5.10 -13.67 12.92
CA THR A 29 4.21 -14.20 13.95
C THR A 29 4.24 -13.30 15.19
N PRO A 30 3.11 -13.13 15.89
CA PRO A 30 3.06 -12.32 17.09
C PRO A 30 3.91 -12.93 18.21
N ALA A 31 4.65 -12.09 18.92
CA ALA A 31 5.45 -12.51 20.07
C ALA A 31 4.56 -13.13 21.16
N GLY A 32 4.86 -14.37 21.55
CA GLY A 32 4.08 -15.13 22.55
C GLY A 32 3.36 -16.36 22.02
N ARG A 33 3.32 -16.56 20.70
CA ARG A 33 2.84 -17.80 20.08
C ARG A 33 4.03 -18.61 19.59
N THR A 34 4.40 -19.66 20.34
CA THR A 34 5.41 -20.63 19.88
C THR A 34 4.73 -21.63 18.95
N ASP A 35 5.24 -21.81 17.74
CA ASP A 35 4.83 -22.84 16.77
C ASP A 35 5.05 -24.24 17.36
N GLY A 36 4.15 -24.68 18.22
CA GLY A 36 4.35 -25.90 19.00
C GLY A 36 3.14 -26.47 19.73
N ASP A 37 2.06 -25.71 19.93
CA ASP A 37 0.89 -26.23 20.64
C ASP A 37 -0.34 -26.22 19.72
N GLY A 38 -0.50 -27.32 18.98
CA GLY A 38 -1.78 -27.72 18.39
C GLY A 38 -2.73 -28.24 19.47
N GLY A 39 -2.93 -27.45 20.52
CA GLY A 39 -3.85 -27.73 21.60
C GLY A 39 -5.20 -27.08 21.31
N ASP A 40 -6.22 -27.90 21.09
CA ASP A 40 -7.62 -27.52 21.25
C ASP A 40 -7.82 -26.94 22.66
N HIS A 41 -7.59 -25.64 22.83
CA HIS A 41 -7.97 -24.88 24.03
C HIS A 41 -9.27 -24.12 23.73
N PRO A 42 -10.45 -24.65 24.13
CA PRO A 42 -11.70 -23.92 24.05
C PRO A 42 -11.74 -22.97 25.25
N GLY A 43 -11.04 -21.85 25.16
CA GLY A 43 -10.92 -20.91 26.27
C GLY A 43 -10.20 -19.65 25.85
N GLY A 44 -10.94 -18.70 25.28
CA GLY A 44 -10.46 -17.35 24.99
C GLY A 44 -9.88 -16.71 26.24
N SER A 45 -8.56 -16.62 26.29
CA SER A 45 -7.88 -15.67 27.15
C SER A 45 -8.01 -14.30 26.49
N ALA A 46 -8.33 -13.26 27.27
CA ALA A 46 -8.59 -11.90 26.82
C ALA A 46 -7.38 -11.16 26.20
N ASP A 47 -6.29 -11.89 25.90
CA ASP A 47 -5.01 -11.38 25.41
C ASP A 47 -4.57 -12.10 24.10
N SER A 48 -5.50 -12.70 23.34
CA SER A 48 -5.12 -13.27 22.04
C SER A 48 -4.80 -12.14 21.06
N PRO A 49 -3.66 -12.20 20.33
CA PRO A 49 -3.31 -11.16 19.39
C PRO A 49 -4.33 -11.12 18.24
N PRO A 50 -4.73 -9.92 17.79
CA PRO A 50 -5.71 -9.74 16.73
C PRO A 50 -5.18 -10.15 15.35
N VAL A 51 -3.91 -10.57 15.23
CA VAL A 51 -3.37 -11.19 14.02
C VAL A 51 -2.56 -12.41 14.44
N SER A 52 -2.85 -13.51 13.77
CA SER A 52 -2.27 -14.81 14.05
C SER A 52 -0.94 -15.03 13.34
N ARG A 53 -0.84 -14.60 12.09
CA ARG A 53 0.33 -14.75 11.24
C ARG A 53 0.20 -13.81 10.04
N VAL A 54 1.32 -13.27 9.58
CA VAL A 54 1.42 -12.58 8.28
C VAL A 54 2.49 -13.30 7.46
N THR A 55 2.13 -13.73 6.27
CA THR A 55 3.07 -14.33 5.29
C THR A 55 2.89 -13.72 3.92
N GLY A 56 3.85 -13.88 3.03
CA GLY A 56 3.67 -13.51 1.63
C GLY A 56 4.95 -13.08 0.93
N LEU A 57 4.77 -12.30 -0.13
CA LEU A 57 5.85 -11.72 -0.91
C LEU A 57 5.65 -10.22 -1.09
N VAL A 58 6.73 -9.45 -1.02
CA VAL A 58 6.76 -8.02 -1.37
C VAL A 58 7.94 -7.71 -2.27
N SER A 59 7.81 -6.77 -3.21
CA SER A 59 8.91 -6.44 -4.13
C SER A 59 9.93 -5.49 -3.53
N HIS A 60 11.13 -5.49 -4.10
CA HIS A 60 12.14 -4.48 -3.85
C HIS A 60 11.57 -3.05 -4.07
N PRO A 61 11.96 -2.03 -3.28
CA PRO A 61 11.46 -0.65 -3.43
C PRO A 61 11.67 -0.03 -4.81
N GLU A 62 12.64 -0.52 -5.58
CA GLU A 62 12.90 -0.09 -6.96
C GLU A 62 11.99 -0.80 -7.98
N THR A 63 11.46 -1.97 -7.64
CA THR A 63 10.54 -2.73 -8.50
C THR A 63 9.11 -2.35 -8.17
N THR A 64 8.57 -1.39 -8.91
CA THR A 64 7.25 -0.79 -8.64
C THR A 64 6.41 -0.61 -9.90
N ARG A 65 5.13 -0.26 -9.70
CA ARG A 65 4.16 0.08 -10.75
C ARG A 65 3.39 1.34 -10.39
N SER A 66 2.82 2.00 -11.39
CA SER A 66 1.97 3.19 -11.22
C SER A 66 0.54 2.86 -10.76
N THR A 67 0.21 1.57 -10.60
CA THR A 67 -1.13 1.12 -10.16
C THR A 67 -1.00 0.24 -8.92
N ARG A 68 -1.96 0.40 -8.02
CA ARG A 68 -2.11 -0.35 -6.77
C ARG A 68 -2.71 -1.75 -6.96
N GLU A 69 -3.12 -2.11 -8.18
CA GLU A 69 -3.75 -3.40 -8.47
C GLU A 69 -2.81 -4.60 -8.22
N TYR A 70 -1.50 -4.36 -8.20
CA TYR A 70 -0.48 -5.37 -7.91
C TYR A 70 -0.22 -5.59 -6.42
N LEU A 71 -0.96 -4.90 -5.55
CA LEU A 71 -0.97 -5.11 -4.11
C LEU A 71 -2.23 -5.89 -3.75
N SER A 72 -2.06 -7.19 -3.53
CA SER A 72 -3.12 -8.11 -3.17
C SER A 72 -2.96 -8.56 -1.73
N THR A 73 -4.03 -8.47 -0.96
CA THR A 73 -4.06 -8.96 0.42
C THR A 73 -5.17 -9.98 0.57
N TYR A 74 -4.86 -11.06 1.28
CA TYR A 74 -5.75 -12.15 1.57
C TYR A 74 -5.93 -12.25 3.07
N VAL A 75 -7.18 -12.30 3.54
CA VAL A 75 -7.49 -12.52 4.96
C VAL A 75 -8.17 -13.87 5.08
N ASN A 76 -7.62 -14.78 5.88
CA ASN A 76 -8.14 -16.15 6.06
C ASN A 76 -8.44 -16.84 4.71
N GLY A 77 -7.54 -16.67 3.74
CA GLY A 77 -7.62 -17.27 2.40
C GLY A 77 -8.56 -16.58 1.41
N ARG A 78 -9.21 -15.46 1.77
CA ARG A 78 -10.09 -14.70 0.88
C ARG A 78 -9.40 -13.44 0.41
N TYR A 79 -9.51 -13.12 -0.89
CA TYR A 79 -9.04 -11.84 -1.41
C TYR A 79 -9.87 -10.70 -0.79
N VAL A 80 -9.19 -9.69 -0.26
CA VAL A 80 -9.83 -8.54 0.38
C VAL A 80 -9.31 -7.25 -0.22
N THR A 81 -10.19 -6.26 -0.34
CA THR A 81 -9.79 -4.89 -0.67
C THR A 81 -9.94 -4.04 0.57
N ALA A 82 -8.86 -3.92 1.34
CA ALA A 82 -8.82 -3.11 2.56
C ALA A 82 -7.79 -1.98 2.38
N ASN A 83 -8.27 -0.73 2.36
CA ASN A 83 -7.37 0.43 2.26
C ASN A 83 -6.39 0.45 3.43
N ALA A 84 -6.84 0.13 4.65
CA ALA A 84 -5.99 0.07 5.84
C ALA A 84 -4.77 -0.85 5.66
N LEU A 85 -4.94 -2.05 5.08
CA LEU A 85 -3.83 -2.99 4.87
C LEU A 85 -2.90 -2.54 3.75
N ARG A 86 -3.47 -1.93 2.70
CA ARG A 86 -2.67 -1.34 1.63
C ARG A 86 -1.80 -0.21 2.17
N ASP A 87 -2.40 0.69 2.93
CA ASP A 87 -1.71 1.86 3.47
C ASP A 87 -0.65 1.40 4.49
N ALA A 88 -0.94 0.40 5.34
CA ALA A 88 0.06 -0.26 6.20
C ALA A 88 1.27 -0.80 5.42
N THR A 89 0.99 -1.47 4.29
CA THR A 89 2.05 -2.03 3.44
C THR A 89 2.91 -0.93 2.85
N LEU A 90 2.33 0.21 2.45
CA LEU A 90 3.08 1.34 1.91
C LEU A 90 3.88 2.08 2.99
N ASP A 91 3.30 2.24 4.17
CA ASP A 91 3.93 2.89 5.31
C ASP A 91 5.18 2.13 5.79
N ALA A 92 5.16 0.80 5.70
CA ALA A 92 6.31 -0.07 5.97
C ALA A 92 7.54 0.20 5.08
N TYR A 93 7.36 0.77 3.88
CA TYR A 93 8.49 1.18 3.02
C TYR A 93 9.13 2.49 3.49
N GLY A 94 8.53 3.19 4.45
CA GLY A 94 9.15 4.31 5.17
C GLY A 94 9.61 5.50 4.32
N GLY A 95 9.17 5.59 3.06
CA GLY A 95 9.59 6.62 2.09
C GLY A 95 10.57 6.16 1.00
N GLN A 96 10.88 4.85 0.91
CA GLN A 96 11.73 4.32 -0.17
C GLN A 96 11.00 4.22 -1.53
N LEU A 97 9.68 4.32 -1.53
CA LEU A 97 8.88 4.34 -2.75
C LEU A 97 8.84 5.75 -3.33
N ALA A 98 9.03 5.85 -4.65
CA ALA A 98 8.79 7.12 -5.34
C ALA A 98 7.30 7.52 -5.25
N PRO A 99 6.97 8.82 -5.37
CA PRO A 99 5.59 9.28 -5.39
C PRO A 99 4.75 8.56 -6.45
N ASP A 100 3.50 8.23 -6.11
CA ASP A 100 2.55 7.50 -6.97
C ASP A 100 3.07 6.16 -7.52
N ARG A 101 4.02 5.53 -6.80
CA ARG A 101 4.49 4.17 -7.06
C ARG A 101 4.01 3.21 -5.98
N TYR A 102 3.65 2.01 -6.43
CA TYR A 102 3.19 0.92 -5.59
C TYR A 102 4.09 -0.29 -5.81
N PRO A 103 4.49 -1.00 -4.74
CA PRO A 103 5.21 -2.25 -4.87
C PRO A 103 4.27 -3.36 -5.36
N PHE A 104 4.85 -4.45 -5.84
CA PHE A 104 4.13 -5.72 -5.95
C PHE A 104 4.07 -6.35 -4.58
N ALA A 105 2.90 -6.78 -4.16
CA ALA A 105 2.76 -7.48 -2.89
C ALA A 105 1.63 -8.50 -2.97
N VAL A 106 1.88 -9.67 -2.39
CA VAL A 106 0.88 -10.69 -2.16
C VAL A 106 1.01 -11.11 -0.71
N LEU A 107 0.11 -10.62 0.14
CA LEU A 107 0.13 -10.81 1.58
C LEU A 107 -1.03 -11.70 2.03
N PHE A 108 -0.75 -12.61 2.95
CA PHE A 108 -1.70 -13.49 3.60
C PHE A 108 -1.71 -13.16 5.09
N VAL A 109 -2.86 -12.71 5.56
CA VAL A 109 -3.09 -12.33 6.95
C VAL A 109 -4.04 -13.36 7.55
N GLU A 110 -3.55 -14.08 8.55
CA GLU A 110 -4.37 -15.00 9.34
C GLU A 110 -4.88 -14.25 10.56
N VAL A 111 -6.18 -14.26 10.77
CA VAL A 111 -6.84 -13.57 11.88
C VAL A 111 -7.80 -14.52 12.59
N PRO A 112 -7.85 -14.54 13.94
CA PRO A 112 -8.83 -15.36 14.65
C PRO A 112 -10.26 -15.03 14.21
N PRO A 113 -11.15 -16.05 14.08
CA PRO A 113 -12.49 -15.86 13.53
C PRO A 113 -13.42 -14.99 14.40
N GLY A 114 -13.01 -14.69 15.64
CA GLY A 114 -13.77 -13.82 16.55
C GLY A 114 -13.51 -12.32 16.36
N ASP A 115 -12.45 -11.94 15.64
CA ASP A 115 -11.95 -10.55 15.57
C ASP A 115 -12.09 -9.93 14.16
N VAL A 116 -12.84 -10.59 13.27
CA VAL A 116 -13.09 -10.14 11.89
C VAL A 116 -14.55 -10.25 11.51
N ASP A 117 -15.17 -9.10 11.20
CA ASP A 117 -16.43 -9.03 10.49
C ASP A 117 -16.19 -8.85 8.99
N VAL A 118 -16.27 -9.96 8.24
CA VAL A 118 -16.14 -9.93 6.79
C VAL A 118 -17.50 -9.62 6.17
N ASN A 119 -17.71 -8.39 5.70
CA ASN A 119 -18.91 -8.04 4.94
C ASN A 119 -18.73 -8.46 3.48
N VAL A 120 -19.24 -9.65 3.13
CA VAL A 120 -19.07 -10.25 1.80
C VAL A 120 -20.06 -9.63 0.80
N HIS A 121 -19.69 -8.50 0.19
CA HIS A 121 -20.41 -8.01 -0.98
C HIS A 121 -19.97 -8.78 -2.25
N PRO A 122 -20.89 -9.12 -3.18
CA PRO A 122 -20.59 -9.99 -4.33
C PRO A 122 -19.61 -9.41 -5.37
N ARG A 123 -19.22 -8.14 -5.25
CA ARG A 123 -18.32 -7.46 -6.21
C ARG A 123 -17.01 -6.96 -5.60
N LYS A 124 -16.98 -6.78 -4.27
CA LYS A 124 -15.83 -6.31 -3.49
C LYS A 124 -15.99 -6.85 -2.08
N LEU A 125 -15.01 -7.59 -1.61
CA LEU A 125 -14.99 -8.08 -0.24
C LEU A 125 -14.30 -7.01 0.61
N GLU A 126 -15.11 -6.26 1.34
CA GLU A 126 -14.66 -5.26 2.30
C GLU A 126 -14.65 -5.92 3.68
N VAL A 127 -13.49 -5.90 4.33
CA VAL A 127 -13.32 -6.46 5.69
C VAL A 127 -13.37 -5.32 6.69
N ARG A 128 -14.14 -5.50 7.76
CA ARG A 128 -14.03 -4.67 8.96
C ARG A 128 -13.38 -5.52 10.04
N PHE A 129 -12.28 -5.02 10.58
CA PHE A 129 -11.59 -5.65 11.69
C PHE A 129 -12.11 -5.02 12.98
N ASP A 130 -12.33 -5.83 14.02
CA ASP A 130 -12.69 -5.31 15.34
C ASP A 130 -11.57 -4.42 15.90
N GLU A 131 -10.32 -4.83 15.67
CA GLU A 131 -9.11 -4.09 16.03
C GLU A 131 -8.29 -3.67 14.80
N GLU A 132 -8.90 -2.94 13.87
CA GLU A 132 -8.23 -2.44 12.65
C GLU A 132 -6.84 -1.81 12.89
N PRO A 133 -6.63 -0.96 13.93
CA PRO A 133 -5.30 -0.40 14.19
C PRO A 133 -4.24 -1.45 14.51
N ALA A 134 -4.62 -2.53 15.20
CA ALA A 134 -3.70 -3.59 15.56
C ALA A 134 -3.37 -4.48 14.36
N VAL A 135 -4.36 -4.79 13.51
CA VAL A 135 -4.13 -5.51 12.24
C VAL A 135 -3.22 -4.71 11.31
N ARG A 136 -3.47 -3.40 11.19
CA ARG A 136 -2.62 -2.47 10.44
C ARG A 136 -1.18 -2.50 10.95
N SER A 137 -0.99 -2.37 12.26
CA SER A 137 0.33 -2.41 12.89
C SER A 137 1.06 -3.73 12.66
N ALA A 138 0.35 -4.86 12.71
CA ALA A 138 0.93 -6.18 12.48
C ALA A 138 1.44 -6.33 11.04
N VAL A 139 0.65 -5.90 10.04
CA VAL A 139 1.06 -5.92 8.63
C VAL A 139 2.23 -4.97 8.38
N GLU A 140 2.17 -3.76 8.92
CA GLU A 140 3.25 -2.77 8.82
C GLU A 140 4.56 -3.33 9.39
N THR A 141 4.51 -3.91 10.60
CA THR A 141 5.67 -4.51 11.27
C THR A 141 6.21 -5.71 10.50
N ALA A 142 5.34 -6.58 9.97
CA ALA A 142 5.75 -7.75 9.20
C ALA A 142 6.52 -7.37 7.93
N VAL A 143 5.98 -6.41 7.16
CA VAL A 143 6.62 -5.94 5.93
C VAL A 143 7.88 -5.15 6.24
N GLU A 144 7.86 -4.26 7.25
CA GLU A 144 9.03 -3.47 7.64
C GLU A 144 10.16 -4.39 8.09
N SER A 145 9.86 -5.42 8.89
CA SER A 145 10.84 -6.39 9.37
C SER A 145 11.49 -7.15 8.20
N ALA A 146 10.69 -7.64 7.25
CA ALA A 146 11.21 -8.29 6.04
C ALA A 146 12.11 -7.34 5.22
N LEU A 147 11.71 -6.07 5.06
CA LEU A 147 12.52 -5.09 4.34
C LEU A 147 13.82 -4.73 5.09
N LEU A 148 13.78 -4.67 6.43
CA LEU A 148 14.95 -4.42 7.28
C LEU A 148 15.95 -5.57 7.22
N ASP A 149 15.47 -6.81 7.29
CA ASP A 149 16.30 -8.02 7.22
C ASP A 149 17.04 -8.12 5.88
N HIS A 150 16.42 -7.63 4.81
CA HIS A 150 17.02 -7.53 3.49
C HIS A 150 17.81 -6.23 3.25
N GLY A 151 17.92 -5.34 4.25
CA GLY A 151 18.70 -4.11 4.20
C GLY A 151 18.13 -3.02 3.27
N LEU A 152 16.83 -3.08 2.95
CA LEU A 152 16.17 -2.25 1.94
C LEU A 152 15.55 -0.99 2.51
N VAL A 153 15.25 -1.00 3.81
CA VAL A 153 14.82 0.17 4.56
C VAL A 153 15.80 0.39 5.71
N ARG A 154 15.93 1.63 6.16
CA ARG A 154 16.63 1.93 7.42
C ARG A 154 15.59 2.02 8.52
N SER A 155 15.90 1.45 9.68
CA SER A 155 15.06 1.55 10.87
C SER A 155 14.82 3.02 11.20
N THR A 156 13.65 3.55 10.85
CA THR A 156 13.21 4.86 11.31
C THR A 156 12.46 4.63 12.61
N ALA A 157 12.84 5.36 13.68
CA ALA A 157 12.18 5.27 14.97
C ALA A 157 10.64 5.44 14.83
N PRO A 158 9.83 4.83 15.72
CA PRO A 158 8.38 4.71 15.52
C PRO A 158 7.75 6.07 15.24
N ARG A 159 7.14 6.22 14.06
CA ARG A 159 6.33 7.39 13.74
C ARG A 159 5.09 7.32 14.61
N GLY A 160 5.12 8.00 15.75
CA GLY A 160 3.99 8.11 16.66
C GLY A 160 2.77 8.61 15.89
N ARG A 161 1.67 7.85 15.99
CA ARG A 161 0.27 8.16 15.63
C ARG A 161 0.06 9.57 15.04
N SER A 162 0.05 9.67 13.73
CA SER A 162 -0.65 10.76 13.05
C SER A 162 -1.93 10.20 12.46
N ALA A 163 -3.02 10.33 13.21
CA ALA A 163 -4.36 10.26 12.62
C ALA A 163 -4.47 11.44 11.65
N PRO A 164 -4.73 11.23 10.35
CA PRO A 164 -5.13 12.33 9.50
C PRO A 164 -6.60 12.61 9.80
N ASP A 165 -6.86 13.71 10.51
CA ASP A 165 -8.14 14.39 10.48
C ASP A 165 -8.54 14.58 9.01
N GLU A 166 -9.65 13.95 8.64
CA GLU A 166 -10.24 13.94 7.32
C GLU A 166 -10.62 15.38 6.95
N THR A 167 -9.72 16.10 6.28
CA THR A 167 -10.04 17.43 5.75
C THR A 167 -10.99 17.23 4.58
N ALA A 168 -12.28 17.38 4.85
CA ALA A 168 -13.33 17.43 3.85
C ALA A 168 -13.10 18.67 2.93
N VAL A 169 -12.37 18.46 1.84
CA VAL A 169 -12.26 19.46 0.77
C VAL A 169 -13.61 19.54 0.07
N ARG A 170 -14.38 20.58 0.36
CA ARG A 170 -15.50 21.00 -0.49
C ARG A 170 -14.91 21.76 -1.69
N PRO A 171 -15.08 21.30 -2.93
CA PRO A 171 -14.62 22.06 -4.08
C PRO A 171 -15.52 23.29 -4.26
N GLU A 172 -14.92 24.48 -4.12
CA GLU A 172 -15.51 25.73 -4.60
C GLU A 172 -15.26 25.85 -6.10
N SER A 173 -16.33 26.05 -6.87
CA SER A 173 -16.29 26.20 -8.32
C SER A 173 -15.62 27.53 -8.72
N PRO A 174 -14.62 27.53 -9.62
CA PRO A 174 -14.05 28.77 -10.13
C PRO A 174 -14.88 29.27 -11.31
N ASP A 175 -15.62 30.37 -11.10
CA ASP A 175 -16.25 31.14 -12.17
C ASP A 175 -15.35 32.34 -12.49
N HIS A 176 -14.30 32.11 -13.28
CA HIS A 176 -13.55 33.21 -13.91
C HIS A 176 -13.09 32.82 -15.31
N ALA A 177 -13.69 33.52 -16.28
CA ALA A 177 -13.38 33.45 -17.70
C ALA A 177 -11.95 33.93 -18.00
N ALA A 178 -11.14 33.06 -18.61
CA ALA A 178 -10.08 33.44 -19.53
C ALA A 178 -10.73 33.73 -20.91
N VAL A 179 -10.24 34.54 -21.85
CA VAL A 179 -8.89 34.91 -22.31
C VAL A 179 -9.05 36.09 -23.29
N GLY A 180 -7.97 36.82 -23.58
CA GLY A 180 -7.84 37.46 -24.91
C GLY A 180 -6.88 38.64 -24.98
N GLY A 181 -5.60 38.39 -25.27
CA GLY A 181 -4.62 39.42 -25.61
C GLY A 181 -4.57 39.72 -27.11
N ALA A 182 -4.19 40.95 -27.48
CA ALA A 182 -3.69 41.30 -28.80
C ALA A 182 -2.88 42.62 -28.75
N GLY A 183 -1.68 42.63 -29.34
CA GLY A 183 -1.00 43.84 -29.79
C GLY A 183 0.33 44.17 -29.09
N THR A 184 1.43 43.56 -29.53
CA THR A 184 2.78 44.11 -29.36
C THR A 184 3.25 44.65 -30.71
N ASP A 185 3.33 45.97 -30.85
CA ASP A 185 3.90 46.63 -32.04
C ASP A 185 5.35 47.02 -31.77
N HIS A 186 6.28 46.34 -32.44
CA HIS A 186 7.61 46.87 -32.67
C HIS A 186 8.09 46.47 -34.07
N GLU A 187 8.60 47.48 -34.80
CA GLU A 187 9.57 47.40 -35.91
C GLU A 187 9.09 47.84 -37.33
N ARG A 188 9.32 49.14 -37.59
CA ARG A 188 10.19 49.73 -38.64
C ARG A 188 9.74 49.75 -40.12
N ALA A 189 9.49 51.00 -40.56
CA ALA A 189 9.92 51.71 -41.78
C ALA A 189 9.46 51.25 -43.18
N ALA A 190 8.87 52.18 -43.94
CA ALA A 190 9.42 52.72 -45.20
C ALA A 190 8.43 53.64 -45.96
N ARG A 191 8.93 54.83 -46.38
CA ARG A 191 8.52 55.68 -47.54
C ARG A 191 7.17 56.41 -47.42
N ALA A 192 6.95 57.66 -47.88
CA ALA A 192 7.64 58.63 -48.74
C ALA A 192 7.12 60.04 -48.34
N SER A 193 7.99 61.06 -48.20
CA SER A 193 8.19 62.18 -49.14
C SER A 193 6.95 63.02 -49.50
N ARG A 194 7.11 64.36 -49.41
CA ARG A 194 6.38 65.45 -50.14
C ARG A 194 5.14 65.99 -49.38
N GLU A 195 4.84 67.28 -49.17
CA GLU A 195 5.14 68.64 -49.69
C GLU A 195 4.80 69.62 -48.52
N GLU A 196 5.64 70.57 -48.11
CA GLU A 196 5.49 72.04 -48.31
C GLU A 196 4.05 72.54 -48.57
N ASP A 197 3.45 73.27 -47.62
CA ASP A 197 3.33 74.76 -47.61
C ASP A 197 2.77 75.24 -46.25
#